data_AF-A0A1D2M268-F1
#
_entry.id   AF-A0A1D2M268-F1
#
_cell.length_a   1.000
_cell.length_b   1.000
_cell.length_c   1.000
_cell.angle_alpha   90.00
_cell.angle_beta   90.00
_cell.angle_gamma   90.00
#
_symmetry.space_group_name_H-M   'P 1'
#
loop_
_entity.id
_entity.type
_entity.pdbx_description
1 polymer ?
#
loop_
_entity_poly.entity_id
_entity_poly.type
_entity_poly.pdbx_seq_one_letter_code
_entity_poly.pdbx_strand_id
1 'polypeptide(L)'
;MELTLKLPPNTYVYLPVETVMKILEATEKAEKRAVANVLNFQFASQLLLESTVLLDDLNTFKCTETVGMQESGLFGVNQRALWIFLGTTYLNVYYNDDINTPAIESMMSKIKLGYMDVIDGLPWMEKSTKDYLKDKIQSMTTYITKPDWLRQPGGLENFYNGLKASGDKSSSYPMNFLSINDWFVTKKRSHVHKAAIMGTNYANYTIYDNEWSRYLGMVQAQFHKGVNQARIEGGIVQKPFFRCQQTRIHELWGTGDGLSHEIGHSFDQQGRHFDKNGVFGEHWDATSVQKYKEWVESIDQDAGNVAYQLSETSAETLKPS
;
A
#
# COMPACT_ATOMS: atom_id res chain seq x y z
N MET A 1 -8.66 10.22 -27.98
CA MET A 1 -9.97 9.92 -27.35
C MET A 1 -10.17 10.97 -26.27
N GLU A 2 -11.03 11.97 -26.48
CA GLU A 2 -11.35 12.97 -25.44
C GLU A 2 -12.23 12.30 -24.36
N LEU A 3 -11.58 11.67 -23.40
CA LEU A 3 -12.22 11.22 -22.17
C LEU A 3 -12.41 12.43 -21.26
N THR A 4 -13.49 13.18 -21.49
CA THR A 4 -13.90 14.25 -20.57
C THR A 4 -14.54 13.58 -19.35
N LEU A 5 -13.78 13.44 -18.27
CA LEU A 5 -14.30 12.95 -16.99
C LEU A 5 -15.29 14.00 -16.45
N LYS A 6 -16.60 13.79 -16.64
CA LYS A 6 -17.63 14.66 -16.06
C LYS A 6 -17.83 14.30 -14.59
N LEU A 7 -17.16 15.04 -13.70
CA LEU A 7 -17.42 14.96 -12.27
C LEU A 7 -18.71 15.74 -11.94
N PRO A 8 -19.62 15.17 -11.14
CA PRO A 8 -20.75 15.92 -10.59
C PRO A 8 -20.27 17.22 -9.87
N PRO A 9 -21.06 18.30 -9.89
CA PRO A 9 -20.70 19.55 -9.20
C PRO A 9 -20.41 19.38 -7.69
N ASN A 10 -20.94 18.32 -7.08
CA ASN A 10 -20.81 18.01 -5.65
C ASN A 10 -19.70 16.98 -5.35
N THR A 11 -18.77 16.72 -6.28
CA THR A 11 -17.65 15.81 -6.02
C THR A 11 -16.67 16.43 -5.04
N TYR A 12 -16.46 15.76 -3.90
CA TYR A 12 -15.43 16.14 -2.94
C TYR A 12 -14.04 15.77 -3.47
N VAL A 13 -13.11 16.71 -3.42
CA VAL A 13 -11.70 16.50 -3.78
C VAL A 13 -10.84 16.87 -2.58
N TYR A 14 -10.13 15.88 -2.04
CA TYR A 14 -9.13 16.11 -0.99
C TYR A 14 -7.83 16.57 -1.64
N LEU A 15 -7.41 17.81 -1.34
CA LEU A 15 -6.20 18.41 -1.87
C LEU A 15 -5.40 19.06 -0.74
N PRO A 16 -4.06 19.02 -0.80
CA PRO A 16 -3.23 19.88 0.02
C PRO A 16 -3.38 21.32 -0.52
N VAL A 17 -4.41 22.02 -0.05
CA VAL A 17 -4.88 23.30 -0.63
C VAL A 17 -3.74 24.29 -0.77
N GLU A 18 -2.92 24.47 0.26
CA GLU A 18 -1.79 25.40 0.21
C GLU A 18 -0.80 25.07 -0.91
N THR A 19 -0.39 23.82 -1.04
CA THR A 19 0.53 23.36 -2.08
C THR A 19 -0.07 23.56 -3.47
N VAL A 20 -1.33 23.17 -3.66
CA VAL A 20 -2.02 23.33 -4.94
C VAL A 20 -2.15 24.80 -5.32
N MET A 21 -2.55 25.65 -4.38
CA MET A 21 -2.70 27.09 -4.64
C MET A 21 -1.36 27.74 -4.98
N LYS A 22 -0.28 27.39 -4.29
CA LYS A 22 1.08 27.88 -4.63
C LYS A 22 1.51 27.44 -6.03
N ILE A 23 1.22 26.21 -6.44
CA ILE A 23 1.52 25.72 -7.80
C ILE A 23 0.71 26.50 -8.85
N LEU A 24 -0.59 26.71 -8.60
CA LEU A 24 -1.46 27.45 -9.52
C LEU A 24 -1.00 28.90 -9.67
N GLU A 25 -0.71 29.59 -8.57
CA GLU A 25 -0.22 30.96 -8.59
C GLU A 25 1.13 31.08 -9.33
N ALA A 26 2.06 30.14 -9.09
CA ALA A 26 3.33 30.10 -9.79
C ALA A 26 3.15 29.86 -11.30
N THR A 27 2.21 28.98 -11.68
CA THR A 27 1.95 28.65 -13.08
C THR A 27 1.24 29.78 -13.82
N GLU A 28 0.33 30.50 -13.15
CA GLU A 28 -0.38 31.66 -13.71
C GLU A 28 0.58 32.81 -14.06
N LYS A 29 1.61 33.03 -13.23
CA LYS A 29 2.62 34.07 -13.44
C LYS A 29 3.72 33.66 -14.42
N ALA A 30 3.82 32.38 -14.78
CA ALA A 30 4.87 31.86 -15.65
C ALA A 30 4.59 32.11 -17.14
N GLU A 31 5.64 32.25 -17.95
CA GLU A 31 5.50 32.28 -19.40
C GLU A 31 4.93 30.94 -19.89
N LYS A 32 3.84 30.98 -20.67
CA LYS A 32 3.19 29.75 -21.19
C LYS A 32 4.16 28.83 -21.92
N ARG A 33 5.14 29.38 -22.64
CA ARG A 33 6.19 28.61 -23.33
C ARG A 33 7.10 27.89 -22.35
N ALA A 34 7.49 28.55 -21.25
CA ALA A 34 8.32 27.92 -20.22
C ALA A 34 7.58 26.74 -19.56
N VAL A 35 6.29 26.91 -19.24
CA VAL A 35 5.45 25.82 -18.72
C VAL A 35 5.38 24.67 -19.71
N ALA A 36 5.09 24.95 -20.99
CA ALA A 36 5.03 23.93 -22.03
C ALA A 36 6.38 23.19 -22.21
N ASN A 37 7.51 23.90 -22.16
CA ASN A 37 8.84 23.29 -22.25
C ASN A 37 9.09 22.33 -21.09
N VAL A 38 8.75 22.70 -19.85
CA VAL A 38 8.92 21.83 -18.68
C VAL A 38 8.05 20.57 -18.79
N LEU A 39 6.79 20.71 -19.18
CA LEU A 39 5.88 19.56 -19.35
C LEU A 39 6.37 18.62 -20.47
N ASN A 40 6.80 19.18 -21.60
CA ASN A 40 7.36 18.39 -22.71
C ASN A 40 8.68 17.71 -22.32
N PHE A 41 9.54 18.39 -21.57
CA PHE A 41 10.78 17.79 -21.07
C PHE A 41 10.49 16.64 -20.11
N GLN A 42 9.59 16.81 -19.14
CA GLN A 42 9.19 15.74 -18.22
C GLN A 42 8.64 14.53 -18.97
N PHE A 43 7.79 14.73 -19.97
CA PHE A 43 7.26 13.65 -20.80
C PHE A 43 8.36 12.95 -21.61
N ALA A 44 9.24 13.72 -22.25
CA ALA A 44 10.36 13.17 -23.01
C ALA A 44 11.32 12.38 -22.10
N SER A 45 11.67 12.90 -20.92
CA SER A 45 12.53 12.24 -19.93
C SER A 45 11.97 10.90 -19.46
N GLN A 46 10.64 10.77 -19.34
CA GLN A 46 10.02 9.47 -19.04
C GLN A 46 10.19 8.46 -20.16
N LEU A 47 10.15 8.89 -21.44
CA LEU A 47 10.34 8.01 -22.59
C LEU A 47 11.82 7.66 -22.84
N LEU A 48 12.75 8.51 -22.43
CA LEU A 48 14.19 8.25 -22.57
C LEU A 48 14.60 6.98 -21.83
N LEU A 49 14.08 6.78 -20.62
CA LEU A 49 14.30 5.58 -19.80
C LEU A 49 13.82 4.29 -20.48
N GLU A 50 12.89 4.40 -21.42
CA GLU A 50 12.20 3.27 -22.04
C GLU A 50 12.62 3.10 -23.51
N SER A 51 13.76 3.69 -23.90
CA SER A 51 14.20 3.77 -25.30
C SER A 51 15.42 2.89 -25.59
N THR A 52 16.60 3.46 -25.79
CA THR A 52 17.84 2.71 -26.02
C THR A 52 18.75 2.79 -24.81
N VAL A 53 19.65 1.81 -24.66
CA VAL A 53 20.68 1.80 -23.61
C VAL A 53 21.48 3.12 -23.60
N LEU A 54 21.79 3.67 -24.77
CA LEU A 54 22.47 4.96 -24.90
C LEU A 54 21.69 6.14 -24.28
N LEU A 55 20.37 6.16 -24.44
CA LEU A 55 19.53 7.23 -23.89
C LEU A 55 19.26 7.03 -22.39
N ASP A 56 19.24 5.78 -21.91
CA ASP A 56 19.18 5.45 -20.48
C ASP A 56 20.49 5.83 -19.76
N ASP A 57 21.65 5.54 -20.35
CA ASP A 57 22.97 5.91 -19.83
C ASP A 57 23.12 7.45 -19.73
N LEU A 58 22.65 8.18 -20.75
CA LEU A 58 22.63 9.64 -20.77
C LEU A 58 21.68 10.24 -19.71
N ASN A 59 20.60 9.56 -19.37
CA ASN A 59 19.61 10.05 -18.41
C ASN A 59 20.00 9.73 -16.96
N THR A 60 20.68 8.61 -16.72
CA THR A 60 21.03 8.15 -15.37
C THR A 60 22.41 8.63 -14.90
N PHE A 61 23.25 9.16 -15.79
CA PHE A 61 24.66 9.51 -15.52
C PHE A 61 25.44 8.36 -14.87
N LYS A 62 25.01 7.11 -15.07
CA LYS A 62 25.63 5.92 -14.48
C LYS A 62 26.67 5.38 -15.44
N CYS A 63 27.95 5.52 -15.09
CA CYS A 63 29.08 4.98 -15.85
C CYS A 63 29.58 3.62 -15.31
N THR A 64 28.83 2.95 -14.44
CA THR A 64 29.29 1.71 -13.79
C THR A 64 28.44 0.53 -14.19
N GLU A 65 28.98 -0.30 -15.08
CA GLU A 65 28.44 -1.61 -15.46
C GLU A 65 28.69 -2.64 -14.34
N THR A 66 27.86 -2.63 -13.30
CA THR A 66 27.77 -3.77 -12.39
C THR A 66 26.85 -4.84 -13.00
N VAL A 67 27.34 -6.08 -13.05
CA VAL A 67 26.57 -7.23 -13.56
C VAL A 67 25.22 -7.31 -12.81
N GLY A 68 24.12 -7.43 -13.54
CA GLY A 68 22.77 -7.53 -12.97
C GLY A 68 22.04 -6.19 -12.77
N MET A 69 22.71 -5.04 -12.93
CA MET A 69 22.07 -3.74 -12.71
C MET A 69 21.03 -3.41 -13.79
N GLN A 70 21.30 -3.76 -15.04
CA GLN A 70 20.36 -3.61 -16.15
C GLN A 70 19.15 -4.54 -15.99
N GLU A 71 19.39 -5.80 -15.63
CA GLU A 71 18.33 -6.78 -15.37
C GLU A 71 17.47 -6.36 -14.18
N SER A 72 18.08 -5.81 -13.13
CA SER A 72 17.36 -5.25 -11.98
C SER A 72 16.51 -4.03 -12.38
N GLY A 73 17.04 -3.13 -13.22
CA GLY A 73 16.30 -2.01 -13.77
C GLY A 73 15.10 -2.44 -14.60
N LEU A 74 15.30 -3.36 -15.54
CA LEU A 74 14.24 -3.94 -16.37
C LEU A 74 13.19 -4.69 -15.54
N PHE A 75 13.63 -5.43 -14.51
CA PHE A 75 12.71 -6.06 -13.57
C PHE A 75 11.86 -5.03 -12.84
N GLY A 76 12.46 -3.93 -12.39
CA GLY A 76 11.74 -2.82 -11.75
C GLY A 76 10.70 -2.16 -12.66
N VAL A 77 11.01 -1.98 -13.95
CA VAL A 77 10.03 -1.45 -14.93
C VAL A 77 8.87 -2.42 -15.11
N ASN A 78 9.14 -3.71 -15.32
CA ASN A 78 8.10 -4.73 -15.46
C ASN A 78 7.29 -4.88 -14.16
N GLN A 79 7.92 -4.73 -13.00
CA GLN A 79 7.24 -4.72 -11.71
C GLN A 79 6.28 -3.54 -11.57
N ARG A 80 6.55 -2.38 -12.19
CA ARG A 80 5.60 -1.25 -12.21
C ARG A 80 4.49 -1.43 -13.25
N ALA A 81 4.80 -2.08 -14.36
CA ALA A 81 3.88 -2.23 -15.50
C ALA A 81 2.92 -3.44 -15.36
N LEU A 82 3.42 -4.56 -14.81
CA LEU A 82 2.76 -5.88 -14.82
C LEU A 82 2.81 -6.54 -13.43
N TRP A 83 2.65 -5.74 -12.37
CA TRP A 83 2.85 -6.17 -10.98
C TRP A 83 1.98 -7.36 -10.56
N ILE A 84 0.71 -7.43 -11.02
CA ILE A 84 -0.18 -8.57 -10.72
C ILE A 84 0.32 -9.83 -11.41
N PHE A 85 0.76 -9.72 -12.67
CA PHE A 85 1.18 -10.87 -13.45
C PHE A 85 2.44 -11.47 -12.81
N LEU A 86 3.47 -10.64 -12.61
CA LEU A 86 4.71 -11.07 -11.97
C LEU A 86 4.46 -11.59 -10.55
N GLY A 87 3.60 -10.91 -9.78
CA GLY A 87 3.25 -11.34 -8.43
C GLY A 87 2.54 -12.69 -8.42
N THR A 88 1.63 -12.93 -9.35
CA THR A 88 0.93 -14.22 -9.49
C THR A 88 1.90 -15.33 -9.87
N THR A 89 2.79 -15.06 -10.84
CA THR A 89 3.84 -16.01 -11.24
C THR A 89 4.76 -16.35 -10.06
N TYR A 90 5.16 -15.36 -9.27
CA TYR A 90 5.93 -15.58 -8.05
C TYR A 90 5.20 -16.48 -7.05
N LEU A 91 3.94 -16.16 -6.74
CA LEU A 91 3.13 -16.94 -5.81
C LEU A 91 2.94 -18.38 -6.27
N ASN A 92 2.71 -18.62 -7.57
CA ASN A 92 2.53 -19.96 -8.11
C ASN A 92 3.78 -20.86 -7.93
N VAL A 93 4.97 -20.27 -7.81
CA VAL A 93 6.23 -21.01 -7.62
C VAL A 93 6.56 -21.16 -6.13
N TYR A 94 6.37 -20.11 -5.34
CA TYR A 94 6.93 -20.02 -3.99
C TYR A 94 5.89 -20.10 -2.87
N TYR A 95 4.60 -20.03 -3.18
CA TYR A 95 3.53 -20.00 -2.19
C TYR A 95 2.56 -21.17 -2.38
N ASN A 96 2.34 -21.95 -1.32
CA ASN A 96 1.33 -22.98 -1.29
C ASN A 96 0.09 -22.45 -0.56
N ASP A 97 -0.97 -22.11 -1.31
CA ASP A 97 -2.22 -21.57 -0.74
C ASP A 97 -2.83 -22.51 0.31
N ASP A 98 -2.88 -23.82 0.03
CA ASP A 98 -3.56 -24.81 0.87
C ASP A 98 -2.87 -25.02 2.22
N ILE A 99 -1.57 -24.72 2.30
CA ILE A 99 -0.76 -24.91 3.51
C ILE A 99 -0.56 -23.57 4.23
N ASN A 100 -0.11 -22.55 3.50
CA ASN A 100 0.34 -21.30 4.10
C ASN A 100 -0.83 -20.42 4.54
N THR A 101 -1.91 -20.35 3.75
CA THR A 101 -3.04 -19.46 4.04
C THR A 101 -3.74 -19.85 5.35
N PRO A 102 -4.15 -21.11 5.59
CA PRO A 102 -4.78 -21.49 6.86
C PRO A 102 -3.86 -21.32 8.08
N ALA A 103 -2.55 -21.52 7.89
CA ALA A 103 -1.57 -21.33 8.95
C ALA A 103 -1.47 -19.85 9.37
N ILE A 104 -1.45 -18.92 8.41
CA ILE A 104 -1.47 -17.48 8.68
C ILE A 104 -2.80 -17.06 9.31
N GLU A 105 -3.93 -17.55 8.83
CA GLU A 105 -5.25 -17.27 9.42
C GLU A 105 -5.33 -17.71 10.88
N SER A 106 -4.82 -18.90 11.19
CA SER A 106 -4.73 -19.40 12.56
C SER A 106 -3.86 -18.51 13.44
N MET A 107 -2.71 -18.08 12.92
CA MET A 107 -1.79 -17.18 13.64
C MET A 107 -2.43 -15.81 13.89
N MET A 108 -3.05 -15.19 12.88
CA MET A 108 -3.77 -13.93 13.04
C MET A 108 -4.87 -14.03 14.08
N SER A 109 -5.62 -15.14 14.09
CA SER A 109 -6.66 -15.39 15.10
C SER A 109 -6.09 -15.41 16.52
N LYS A 110 -4.94 -16.06 16.73
CA LYS A 110 -4.25 -16.10 18.04
C LYS A 110 -3.70 -14.73 18.45
N ILE A 111 -3.15 -13.96 17.52
CA ILE A 111 -2.63 -12.62 17.80
C ILE A 111 -3.78 -11.69 18.21
N LYS A 112 -4.91 -11.74 17.50
CA LYS A 112 -6.11 -10.98 17.88
C LYS A 112 -6.60 -11.32 19.28
N LEU A 113 -6.63 -12.61 19.65
CA LEU A 113 -6.95 -13.04 21.02
C LEU A 113 -5.97 -12.43 22.04
N GLY A 114 -4.66 -12.51 21.76
CA GLY A 114 -3.65 -11.91 22.64
C GLY A 114 -3.80 -10.40 22.83
N TYR A 115 -4.14 -9.66 21.77
CA TYR A 115 -4.46 -8.23 21.88
C TYR A 115 -5.68 -7.96 22.75
N MET A 116 -6.74 -8.77 22.63
CA MET A 116 -7.94 -8.64 23.47
C MET A 116 -7.60 -8.88 24.95
N ASP A 117 -6.77 -9.88 25.25
CA ASP A 117 -6.29 -10.16 26.62
C ASP A 117 -5.48 -8.98 27.19
N VAL A 118 -4.58 -8.40 26.37
CA VAL A 118 -3.81 -7.21 26.77
C VAL A 118 -4.74 -6.05 27.08
N ILE A 119 -5.72 -5.76 26.22
CA ILE A 119 -6.69 -4.66 26.40
C ILE A 119 -7.50 -4.82 27.69
N ASP A 120 -7.97 -6.04 27.98
CA ASP A 120 -8.70 -6.30 29.22
C ASP A 120 -7.83 -6.00 30.45
N GLY A 121 -6.52 -6.26 30.36
CA GLY A 121 -5.53 -5.99 31.41
C GLY A 121 -5.11 -4.53 31.59
N LEU A 122 -5.42 -3.60 30.67
CA LEU A 122 -4.97 -2.20 30.76
C LEU A 122 -5.72 -1.43 31.86
N PRO A 123 -5.09 -1.06 32.99
CA PRO A 123 -5.82 -0.45 34.11
C PRO A 123 -6.20 1.01 33.87
N TRP A 124 -5.58 1.67 32.88
CA TRP A 124 -5.77 3.09 32.58
C TRP A 124 -6.88 3.36 31.54
N MET A 125 -7.43 2.30 30.93
CA MET A 125 -8.52 2.43 29.97
C MET A 125 -9.88 2.15 30.62
N GLU A 126 -10.85 3.01 30.33
CA GLU A 126 -12.25 2.76 30.73
C GLU A 126 -12.85 1.58 29.98
N LYS A 127 -13.86 0.95 30.59
CA LYS A 127 -14.52 -0.23 30.03
C LYS A 127 -15.11 0.03 28.64
N SER A 128 -15.69 1.20 28.41
CA SER A 128 -16.25 1.57 27.10
C SER A 128 -15.21 1.56 25.99
N THR A 129 -14.02 2.09 26.27
CA THR A 129 -12.91 2.11 25.31
C THR A 129 -12.35 0.71 25.10
N LYS A 130 -12.23 -0.11 26.15
CA LYS A 130 -11.82 -1.53 26.01
C LYS A 130 -12.77 -2.33 25.12
N ASP A 131 -14.08 -2.20 25.36
CA ASP A 131 -15.10 -2.93 24.58
C ASP A 131 -15.10 -2.48 23.12
N TYR A 132 -14.93 -1.17 22.87
CA TYR A 132 -14.75 -0.62 21.51
C TYR A 132 -13.52 -1.20 20.80
N LEU A 133 -12.36 -1.25 21.48
CA LEU A 133 -11.12 -1.77 20.91
C LEU A 133 -11.21 -3.26 20.56
N LYS A 134 -11.85 -4.06 21.42
CA LYS A 134 -12.08 -5.48 21.16
C LYS A 134 -12.98 -5.69 19.94
N ASP A 135 -14.05 -4.91 19.79
CA ASP A 135 -14.92 -4.94 18.60
C ASP A 135 -14.14 -4.56 17.33
N LYS A 136 -13.26 -3.56 17.40
CA LYS A 136 -12.36 -3.19 16.30
C LYS A 136 -11.39 -4.33 15.92
N ILE A 137 -10.81 -5.03 16.89
CA ILE A 137 -9.90 -6.18 16.63
C ILE A 137 -10.65 -7.34 16.01
N GLN A 138 -11.82 -7.67 16.55
CA GLN A 138 -12.63 -8.81 16.09
C GLN A 138 -13.08 -8.62 14.65
N SER A 139 -13.49 -7.39 14.29
CA SER A 139 -13.93 -7.02 12.94
C SER A 139 -12.78 -6.83 11.94
N MET A 140 -11.53 -6.77 12.40
CA MET A 140 -10.38 -6.58 11.52
C MET A 140 -10.32 -7.71 10.48
N THR A 141 -10.16 -7.39 9.21
CA THR A 141 -9.99 -8.41 8.16
C THR A 141 -8.50 -8.68 7.91
N THR A 142 -8.17 -9.89 7.49
CA THR A 142 -6.81 -10.24 7.05
C THR A 142 -6.85 -10.57 5.57
N TYR A 143 -5.99 -9.90 4.81
CA TYR A 143 -5.72 -10.24 3.43
C TYR A 143 -4.39 -10.97 3.33
N ILE A 144 -4.39 -12.11 2.65
CA ILE A 144 -3.22 -12.99 2.52
C ILE A 144 -2.91 -13.18 1.03
N THR A 145 -1.74 -12.67 0.64
CA THR A 145 -1.09 -12.77 -0.68
C THR A 145 -1.87 -12.23 -1.87
N LYS A 146 -2.87 -12.95 -2.35
CA LYS A 146 -3.67 -12.62 -3.54
C LYS A 146 -5.17 -12.49 -3.21
N PRO A 147 -5.94 -11.74 -4.03
CA PRO A 147 -7.36 -11.59 -3.78
C PRO A 147 -8.12 -12.81 -4.29
N ASP A 148 -9.32 -13.04 -3.76
CA ASP A 148 -10.12 -14.21 -4.13
C ASP A 148 -10.47 -14.27 -5.61
N TRP A 149 -10.68 -13.12 -6.26
CA TRP A 149 -10.93 -13.06 -7.70
C TRP A 149 -9.73 -13.55 -8.52
N LEU A 150 -8.50 -13.40 -8.02
CA LEU A 150 -7.29 -13.88 -8.68
C LEU A 150 -7.05 -15.38 -8.45
N ARG A 151 -7.72 -15.97 -7.45
CA ARG A 151 -7.77 -17.42 -7.24
C ARG A 151 -8.73 -18.11 -8.22
N GLN A 152 -9.66 -17.37 -8.81
CA GLN A 152 -10.63 -17.93 -9.76
C GLN A 152 -10.00 -18.20 -11.13
N PRO A 153 -10.43 -19.26 -11.85
CA PRO A 153 -10.03 -19.49 -13.24
C PRO A 153 -10.31 -18.25 -14.11
N GLY A 154 -9.32 -17.82 -14.89
CA GLY A 154 -9.46 -16.65 -15.77
C GLY A 154 -9.33 -15.30 -15.05
N GLY A 155 -9.08 -15.25 -13.73
CA GLY A 155 -9.03 -14.01 -12.97
C GLY A 155 -7.95 -13.04 -13.46
N LEU A 156 -6.78 -13.56 -13.82
CA LEU A 156 -5.65 -12.78 -14.32
C LEU A 156 -5.93 -12.22 -15.73
N GLU A 157 -6.49 -13.05 -16.60
CA GLU A 157 -6.86 -12.69 -17.97
C GLU A 157 -7.96 -11.64 -17.98
N ASN A 158 -8.96 -11.79 -17.10
CA ASN A 158 -10.03 -10.82 -16.92
C ASN A 158 -9.49 -9.48 -16.38
N PHE A 159 -8.51 -9.52 -15.48
CA PHE A 159 -7.85 -8.32 -14.97
C PHE A 159 -7.23 -7.51 -16.10
N TYR A 160 -6.39 -8.14 -16.92
CA TYR A 160 -5.67 -7.53 -18.05
C TYR A 160 -6.51 -7.37 -19.33
N ASN A 161 -7.83 -7.62 -19.27
CA ASN A 161 -8.69 -7.48 -20.43
C ASN A 161 -8.58 -6.06 -21.03
N GLY A 162 -8.46 -6.01 -22.37
CA GLY A 162 -8.28 -4.78 -23.14
C GLY A 162 -6.86 -4.23 -23.18
N LEU A 163 -5.88 -4.83 -22.50
CA LEU A 163 -4.47 -4.45 -22.62
C LEU A 163 -3.95 -4.83 -24.02
N LYS A 164 -3.31 -3.88 -24.70
CA LYS A 164 -2.73 -4.05 -26.03
C LYS A 164 -1.21 -3.98 -25.98
N ALA A 165 -0.57 -5.06 -25.55
CA ALA A 165 0.89 -5.19 -25.57
C ALA A 165 1.28 -6.54 -26.19
N SER A 166 2.47 -6.62 -26.79
CA SER A 166 2.99 -7.87 -27.35
C SER A 166 4.33 -8.24 -26.71
N GLY A 167 4.53 -9.54 -26.47
CA GLY A 167 5.83 -10.12 -26.09
C GLY A 167 6.70 -10.51 -27.29
N ASP A 168 6.24 -10.26 -28.51
CA ASP A 168 6.99 -10.60 -29.73
C ASP A 168 8.26 -9.77 -29.83
N LYS A 169 9.38 -10.40 -30.22
CA LYS A 169 10.67 -9.73 -30.38
C LYS A 169 10.66 -8.61 -31.44
N SER A 170 9.69 -8.62 -32.35
CA SER A 170 9.48 -7.58 -33.36
C SER A 170 8.62 -6.40 -32.87
N SER A 171 8.05 -6.48 -31.68
CA SER A 171 7.23 -5.41 -31.11
C SER A 171 8.09 -4.24 -30.63
N SER A 172 7.55 -3.03 -30.75
CA SER A 172 8.24 -1.82 -30.27
C SER A 172 8.05 -1.69 -28.75
N TYR A 173 9.16 -1.76 -28.01
CA TYR A 173 9.14 -1.62 -26.55
C TYR A 173 8.56 -0.26 -26.08
N PRO A 174 8.97 0.91 -26.64
CA PRO A 174 8.33 2.18 -26.30
C PRO A 174 6.81 2.20 -26.55
N MET A 175 6.34 1.54 -27.62
CA MET A 175 4.90 1.47 -27.90
C MET A 175 4.16 0.55 -26.92
N ASN A 176 4.76 -0.56 -26.50
CA ASN A 176 4.22 -1.39 -25.43
C ASN A 176 4.13 -0.59 -24.12
N PHE A 177 5.18 0.16 -23.76
CA PHE A 177 5.18 1.01 -22.58
C PHE A 177 4.04 2.03 -22.61
N LEU A 178 3.88 2.76 -23.73
CA LEU A 178 2.79 3.70 -23.91
C LEU A 178 1.42 3.03 -23.81
N SER A 179 1.23 1.85 -24.44
CA SER A 179 -0.05 1.16 -24.39
C SER A 179 -0.39 0.61 -23.00
N ILE A 180 0.61 0.14 -22.24
CA ILE A 180 0.42 -0.29 -20.86
C ILE A 180 0.02 0.90 -19.98
N ASN A 181 0.70 2.03 -20.13
CA ASN A 181 0.37 3.25 -19.38
C ASN A 181 -1.03 3.79 -19.71
N ASP A 182 -1.42 3.79 -20.99
CA ASP A 182 -2.78 4.19 -21.40
C ASP A 182 -3.86 3.27 -20.81
N TRP A 183 -3.64 1.96 -20.90
CA TRP A 183 -4.53 0.96 -20.30
C TRP A 183 -4.66 1.16 -18.78
N PHE A 184 -3.52 1.36 -18.10
CA PHE A 184 -3.46 1.58 -16.66
C PHE A 184 -4.19 2.86 -16.23
N VAL A 185 -3.94 3.98 -16.91
CA VAL A 185 -4.61 5.25 -16.63
C VAL A 185 -6.12 5.13 -16.87
N THR A 186 -6.53 4.41 -17.92
CA THR A 186 -7.95 4.16 -18.22
C THR A 186 -8.62 3.34 -17.12
N LYS A 187 -8.00 2.24 -16.69
CA LYS A 187 -8.46 1.43 -15.56
C LYS A 187 -8.56 2.25 -14.27
N LYS A 188 -7.50 3.00 -13.92
CA LYS A 188 -7.48 3.90 -12.76
C LYS A 188 -8.64 4.88 -12.76
N ARG A 189 -8.90 5.54 -13.90
CA ARG A 189 -9.96 6.56 -14.02
C ARG A 189 -11.34 5.94 -13.89
N SER A 190 -11.59 4.79 -14.52
CA SER A 190 -12.84 4.04 -14.36
C SER A 190 -13.09 3.69 -12.89
N HIS A 191 -12.04 3.31 -12.17
CA HIS A 191 -12.11 3.01 -10.75
C HIS A 191 -12.38 4.24 -9.87
N VAL A 192 -11.59 5.30 -10.02
CA VAL A 192 -11.78 6.55 -9.25
C VAL A 192 -13.18 7.11 -9.47
N HIS A 193 -13.73 6.99 -10.68
CA HIS A 193 -15.11 7.37 -10.96
C HIS A 193 -16.11 6.56 -10.12
N LYS A 194 -15.96 5.23 -10.04
CA LYS A 194 -16.80 4.37 -9.18
C LYS A 194 -16.67 4.77 -7.70
N ALA A 195 -15.46 4.94 -7.20
CA ALA A 195 -15.21 5.34 -5.82
C ALA A 195 -15.80 6.71 -5.48
N ALA A 196 -15.68 7.70 -6.38
CA ALA A 196 -16.26 9.04 -6.21
C ALA A 196 -17.79 9.03 -6.19
N ILE A 197 -18.44 8.09 -6.90
CA ILE A 197 -19.90 7.92 -6.90
C ILE A 197 -20.40 7.25 -5.60
N MET A 198 -19.59 6.40 -4.96
CA MET A 198 -19.99 5.65 -3.75
C MET A 198 -20.02 6.49 -2.46
N GLY A 199 -19.41 7.68 -2.43
CA GLY A 199 -19.42 8.57 -1.26
C GLY A 199 -18.57 8.06 -0.08
N THR A 200 -18.97 8.38 1.17
CA THR A 200 -18.25 8.06 2.42
C THR A 200 -18.50 6.65 2.95
N ASN A 201 -19.30 5.82 2.26
CA ASN A 201 -19.62 4.46 2.71
C ASN A 201 -18.67 3.45 2.06
N TYR A 202 -17.50 3.27 2.68
CA TYR A 202 -16.50 2.28 2.27
C TYR A 202 -16.75 0.88 2.87
N ALA A 203 -17.87 0.64 3.55
CA ALA A 203 -18.13 -0.64 4.23
C ALA A 203 -18.19 -1.85 3.27
N ASN A 204 -18.56 -1.61 2.01
CA ASN A 204 -18.51 -2.63 0.94
C ASN A 204 -17.31 -2.45 0.01
N TYR A 205 -16.47 -1.44 0.26
CA TYR A 205 -15.26 -1.18 -0.49
C TYR A 205 -14.17 -2.07 0.09
N THR A 206 -13.97 -3.22 -0.54
CA THR A 206 -12.75 -3.98 -0.24
C THR A 206 -11.58 -3.13 -0.72
N ILE A 207 -10.45 -3.16 -0.02
CA ILE A 207 -9.21 -2.60 -0.58
C ILE A 207 -9.08 -3.05 -2.02
N TYR A 208 -9.51 -4.24 -2.42
CA TYR A 208 -9.40 -4.71 -3.79
C TYR A 208 -10.54 -4.39 -4.77
N ASP A 209 -11.52 -3.56 -4.42
CA ASP A 209 -12.12 -2.72 -5.46
C ASP A 209 -11.06 -1.76 -6.00
N ASN A 210 -10.05 -1.43 -5.19
CA ASN A 210 -8.77 -0.96 -5.68
C ASN A 210 -7.97 -2.14 -6.31
N GLU A 211 -8.08 -2.29 -7.62
CA GLU A 211 -6.98 -2.14 -8.60
C GLU A 211 -5.48 -2.29 -8.20
N TRP A 212 -5.09 -2.04 -6.94
CA TRP A 212 -3.83 -1.41 -6.56
C TRP A 212 -3.05 -2.22 -5.53
N SER A 213 -2.98 -3.54 -5.70
CA SER A 213 -1.87 -4.27 -5.07
C SER A 213 -0.55 -3.73 -5.58
N ARG A 214 0.44 -3.55 -4.70
CA ARG A 214 1.85 -3.60 -5.11
C ARG A 214 2.16 -5.03 -5.61
N TYR A 215 3.34 -5.23 -6.17
CA TYR A 215 3.81 -6.56 -6.54
C TYR A 215 3.59 -7.59 -5.41
N LEU A 216 2.84 -8.67 -5.70
CA LEU A 216 2.38 -9.62 -4.67
C LEU A 216 3.53 -10.42 -4.02
N GLY A 217 4.72 -10.42 -4.63
CA GLY A 217 5.93 -11.04 -4.09
C GLY A 217 6.79 -10.10 -3.24
N MET A 218 6.28 -8.93 -2.84
CA MET A 218 7.01 -8.05 -1.91
C MET A 218 7.21 -8.72 -0.55
N VAL A 219 8.36 -8.46 0.08
CA VAL A 219 8.65 -8.90 1.46
C VAL A 219 8.12 -7.85 2.43
N GLN A 220 6.80 -7.84 2.65
CA GLN A 220 6.15 -6.82 3.46
C GLN A 220 4.81 -7.30 4.07
N ALA A 221 4.43 -6.70 5.21
CA ALA A 221 3.06 -6.65 5.72
C ALA A 221 2.67 -5.17 5.95
N GLN A 222 1.38 -4.88 5.99
CA GLN A 222 0.84 -3.52 6.16
C GLN A 222 -0.52 -3.53 6.87
N PHE A 223 -0.79 -2.50 7.66
CA PHE A 223 -2.14 -2.22 8.15
C PHE A 223 -2.79 -1.02 7.47
N HIS A 224 -4.05 -1.20 7.07
CA HIS A 224 -4.85 -0.18 6.43
C HIS A 224 -5.97 0.30 7.35
N LYS A 225 -5.70 1.39 8.07
CA LYS A 225 -6.62 2.03 9.02
C LYS A 225 -7.99 2.39 8.44
N GLY A 226 -8.04 2.84 7.18
CA GLY A 226 -9.27 3.27 6.50
C GLY A 226 -10.25 2.15 6.13
N VAL A 227 -9.89 0.88 6.33
CA VAL A 227 -10.80 -0.27 6.14
C VAL A 227 -10.62 -1.34 7.22
N ASN A 228 -9.87 -1.02 8.28
CA ASN A 228 -9.53 -1.95 9.36
C ASN A 228 -9.02 -3.33 8.85
N GLN A 229 -7.98 -3.32 8.01
CA GLN A 229 -7.47 -4.54 7.36
C GLN A 229 -5.96 -4.68 7.51
N ALA A 230 -5.50 -5.87 7.89
CA ALA A 230 -4.10 -6.26 7.81
C ALA A 230 -3.83 -6.98 6.48
N ARG A 231 -2.75 -6.60 5.79
CA ARG A 231 -2.35 -7.14 4.50
C ARG A 231 -0.98 -7.81 4.61
N ILE A 232 -0.88 -9.02 4.09
CA ILE A 232 0.32 -9.85 4.14
C ILE A 232 0.69 -10.22 2.71
N GLU A 233 1.85 -9.76 2.24
CA GLU A 233 2.31 -10.06 0.87
C GLU A 233 2.98 -11.45 0.80
N GLY A 234 3.05 -12.06 -0.38
CA GLY A 234 3.63 -13.40 -0.52
C GLY A 234 5.10 -13.49 -0.19
N GLY A 235 5.85 -12.42 -0.43
CA GLY A 235 7.29 -12.40 -0.20
C GLY A 235 7.68 -12.43 1.28
N ILE A 236 6.80 -12.07 2.22
CA ILE A 236 7.10 -12.23 3.65
C ILE A 236 6.81 -13.66 4.14
N VAL A 237 6.01 -14.43 3.40
CA VAL A 237 5.62 -15.81 3.76
C VAL A 237 6.66 -16.83 3.30
N GLN A 238 7.89 -16.62 3.74
CA GLN A 238 9.02 -17.51 3.49
C GLN A 238 10.07 -17.38 4.61
N LYS A 239 11.07 -18.26 4.59
CA LYS A 239 12.19 -18.18 5.55
C LYS A 239 12.96 -16.86 5.40
N PRO A 240 13.51 -16.30 6.49
CA PRO A 240 13.44 -16.81 7.87
C PRO A 240 12.14 -16.44 8.61
N PHE A 241 11.31 -15.57 8.04
CA PHE A 241 10.13 -15.01 8.72
C PHE A 241 9.03 -16.04 8.96
N PHE A 242 8.73 -16.88 7.95
CA PHE A 242 7.64 -17.86 8.00
C PHE A 242 8.10 -19.25 7.58
N ARG A 243 7.63 -20.26 8.29
CA ARG A 243 7.64 -21.65 7.85
C ARG A 243 6.49 -22.39 8.53
N CYS A 244 5.66 -23.06 7.73
CA CYS A 244 4.58 -23.88 8.25
C CYS A 244 5.13 -25.04 9.12
N GLN A 245 4.43 -25.36 10.21
CA GLN A 245 4.76 -26.44 11.16
C GLN A 245 6.11 -26.23 11.89
N GLN A 246 6.46 -24.99 12.22
CA GLN A 246 7.60 -24.73 13.10
C GLN A 246 7.20 -24.90 14.57
N THR A 247 8.20 -24.97 15.45
CA THR A 247 7.95 -24.83 16.89
C THR A 247 7.25 -23.50 17.15
N ARG A 248 6.28 -23.48 18.06
CA ARG A 248 5.49 -22.29 18.44
C ARG A 248 6.31 -21.00 18.65
N ILE A 249 7.53 -21.12 19.18
CA ILE A 249 8.43 -19.98 19.40
C ILE A 249 8.84 -19.31 18.07
N HIS A 250 9.28 -20.07 17.08
CA HIS A 250 9.73 -19.50 15.81
C HIS A 250 8.60 -18.85 15.02
N GLU A 251 7.39 -19.43 15.06
CA GLU A 251 6.21 -18.84 14.42
C GLU A 251 5.83 -17.49 15.05
N LEU A 252 5.92 -17.38 16.38
CA LEU A 252 5.59 -16.16 17.11
C LEU A 252 6.66 -15.07 16.98
N TRP A 253 7.95 -15.41 16.97
CA TRP A 253 9.04 -14.43 16.89
C TRP A 253 9.31 -13.91 15.48
N GLY A 254 9.02 -14.71 14.45
CA GLY A 254 9.20 -14.28 13.06
C GLY A 254 7.96 -13.55 12.54
N THR A 255 7.07 -14.29 11.89
CA THR A 255 5.86 -13.72 11.30
C THR A 255 4.89 -13.20 12.36
N GLY A 256 4.80 -13.86 13.52
CA GLY A 256 3.90 -13.43 14.59
C GLY A 256 4.17 -12.02 15.09
N ASP A 257 5.43 -11.65 15.27
CA ASP A 257 5.85 -10.30 15.68
C ASP A 257 5.50 -9.26 14.62
N GLY A 258 5.85 -9.50 13.35
CA GLY A 258 5.48 -8.61 12.25
C GLY A 258 3.97 -8.43 12.11
N LEU A 259 3.19 -9.50 12.23
CA LEU A 259 1.73 -9.41 12.18
C LEU A 259 1.13 -8.71 13.40
N SER A 260 1.74 -8.90 14.57
CA SER A 260 1.37 -8.18 15.78
C SER A 260 1.66 -6.69 15.64
N HIS A 261 2.81 -6.32 15.05
CA HIS A 261 3.17 -4.94 14.73
C HIS A 261 2.11 -4.28 13.83
N GLU A 262 1.70 -4.96 12.75
CA GLU A 262 0.65 -4.43 11.87
C GLU A 262 -0.69 -4.24 12.58
N ILE A 263 -1.11 -5.18 13.44
CA ILE A 263 -2.32 -4.98 14.26
C ILE A 263 -2.14 -3.78 15.21
N GLY A 264 -0.93 -3.56 15.70
CA GLY A 264 -0.57 -2.43 16.57
C GLY A 264 -0.82 -1.07 15.92
N HIS A 265 -0.64 -0.95 14.60
CA HIS A 265 -0.99 0.26 13.84
C HIS A 265 -2.49 0.62 13.89
N SER A 266 -3.35 -0.28 14.36
CA SER A 266 -4.75 0.05 14.67
C SER A 266 -4.89 0.98 15.89
N PHE A 267 -3.86 1.12 16.71
CA PHE A 267 -3.88 1.82 18.00
C PHE A 267 -2.75 2.85 18.16
N ASP A 268 -1.92 3.03 17.13
CA ASP A 268 -0.94 4.12 17.11
C ASP A 268 -1.62 5.50 17.06
N GLN A 269 -0.81 6.56 17.06
CA GLN A 269 -1.27 7.94 17.13
C GLN A 269 -2.29 8.28 16.03
N GLN A 270 -2.21 7.61 14.88
CA GLN A 270 -3.13 7.79 13.76
C GLN A 270 -4.24 6.75 13.76
N GLY A 271 -3.90 5.48 13.96
CA GLY A 271 -4.81 4.35 13.91
C GLY A 271 -5.96 4.45 14.91
N ARG A 272 -5.71 5.00 16.10
CA ARG A 272 -6.72 5.20 17.14
C ARG A 272 -7.91 6.06 16.69
N HIS A 273 -7.71 6.91 15.68
CA HIS A 273 -8.75 7.78 15.15
C HIS A 273 -9.71 7.08 14.20
N PHE A 274 -9.40 5.87 13.75
CA PHE A 274 -10.25 5.12 12.83
C PHE A 274 -11.07 4.09 13.59
N ASP A 275 -12.36 3.99 13.30
CA ASP A 275 -13.19 2.90 13.83
C ASP A 275 -13.04 1.60 13.05
N LYS A 276 -13.83 0.60 13.46
CA LYS A 276 -13.85 -0.71 12.80
C LYS A 276 -14.23 -0.69 11.33
N ASN A 277 -14.90 0.37 10.87
CA ASN A 277 -15.32 0.59 9.49
C ASN A 277 -14.39 1.58 8.78
N GLY A 278 -13.32 2.05 9.43
CA GLY A 278 -12.39 3.04 8.88
C GLY A 278 -12.91 4.48 8.92
N VAL A 279 -13.91 4.78 9.76
CA VAL A 279 -14.41 6.15 9.92
C VAL A 279 -13.50 6.92 10.88
N PHE A 280 -12.98 8.06 10.40
CA PHE A 280 -12.14 8.96 11.19
C PHE A 280 -12.97 9.71 12.25
N GLY A 281 -12.49 9.75 13.48
CA GLY A 281 -13.14 10.42 14.61
C GLY A 281 -12.36 10.30 15.92
N GLU A 282 -12.95 10.78 17.01
CA GLU A 282 -12.50 10.51 18.37
C GLU A 282 -13.49 9.53 19.01
N HIS A 283 -13.05 8.29 19.17
CA HIS A 283 -13.91 7.18 19.56
C HIS A 283 -13.64 6.68 20.98
N TRP A 284 -12.51 7.10 21.56
CA TRP A 284 -12.11 6.75 22.92
C TRP A 284 -12.68 7.78 23.89
N ASP A 285 -12.90 7.36 25.13
CA ASP A 285 -13.26 8.31 26.18
C ASP A 285 -12.09 9.27 26.50
N ALA A 286 -12.44 10.46 27.01
CA ALA A 286 -11.47 11.52 27.25
C ALA A 286 -10.36 11.14 28.25
N THR A 287 -10.66 10.31 29.25
CA THR A 287 -9.68 9.86 30.26
C THR A 287 -8.66 8.93 29.61
N SER A 288 -9.12 7.95 28.84
CA SER A 288 -8.24 7.04 28.09
C SER A 288 -7.38 7.80 27.08
N VAL A 289 -7.94 8.80 26.38
CA VAL A 289 -7.16 9.64 25.45
C VAL A 289 -6.07 10.41 26.18
N GLN A 290 -6.38 11.00 27.33
CA GLN A 290 -5.39 11.74 28.13
C GLN A 290 -4.26 10.81 28.60
N LYS A 291 -4.60 9.63 29.13
CA LYS A 291 -3.63 8.64 29.58
C LYS A 291 -2.77 8.10 28.44
N TYR A 292 -3.35 7.90 27.27
CA TYR A 292 -2.62 7.52 26.07
C TYR A 292 -1.59 8.58 25.66
N LYS A 293 -1.97 9.85 25.68
CA LYS A 293 -1.05 10.96 25.37
C LYS A 293 0.12 11.03 26.36
N GLU A 294 -0.17 10.93 27.65
CA GLU A 294 0.87 10.87 28.70
C GLU A 294 1.85 9.72 28.46
N TRP A 295 1.35 8.54 28.06
CA TRP A 295 2.18 7.39 27.73
C TRP A 295 3.04 7.62 26.47
N VAL A 296 2.46 8.17 25.41
CA VAL A 296 3.20 8.52 24.17
C VAL A 296 4.28 9.56 24.46
N GLU A 297 3.98 10.59 25.24
CA GLU A 297 4.96 11.59 25.67
C GLU A 297 6.10 10.98 26.49
N SER A 298 5.82 9.99 27.36
CA SER A 298 6.89 9.28 28.07
C SER A 298 7.80 8.48 27.14
N ILE A 299 7.24 7.85 26.10
CA ILE A 299 8.04 7.12 25.10
C ILE A 299 8.92 8.09 24.32
N ASP A 300 8.38 9.25 23.94
CA ASP A 300 9.13 10.28 23.20
C ASP A 300 10.30 10.82 24.05
N GLN A 301 10.08 11.04 25.34
CA GLN A 301 11.12 11.45 26.30
C GLN A 301 12.21 10.37 26.47
N ASP A 302 11.81 9.10 26.57
CA ASP A 302 12.74 7.97 26.67
C ASP A 302 13.55 7.79 25.38
N ALA A 303 12.90 7.92 24.22
CA ALA A 303 13.53 7.87 22.90
C ALA A 303 14.44 9.08 22.65
N GLY A 304 14.14 10.23 23.26
CA GLY A 304 14.90 11.48 23.23
C GLY A 304 16.30 11.44 23.87
N ASN A 305 16.77 10.28 24.34
CA ASN A 305 18.16 10.05 24.77
C ASN A 305 18.90 8.98 23.96
N VAL A 306 18.28 8.39 22.93
CA VAL A 306 18.96 7.50 21.98
C VAL A 306 18.42 7.78 20.59
N ALA A 307 19.14 8.61 19.83
CA ALA A 307 18.83 8.89 18.44
C ALA A 307 19.03 7.63 17.57
N TYR A 308 17.99 6.82 17.43
CA TYR A 308 17.88 5.86 16.35
C TYR A 308 16.72 6.26 15.44
N GLN A 309 17.02 6.39 14.15
CA GLN A 309 16.04 6.40 13.08
C GLN A 309 15.12 5.20 13.26
N LEU A 310 13.88 5.43 13.73
CA LEU A 310 12.84 4.41 13.65
C LEU A 310 12.61 4.13 12.15
N SER A 311 12.89 2.88 11.78
CA SER A 311 12.77 2.32 10.44
C SER A 311 11.51 2.82 9.71
N GLU A 312 11.73 3.47 8.57
CA GLU A 312 10.78 4.10 7.66
C GLU A 312 9.90 3.08 6.90
N THR A 313 9.31 2.10 7.59
CA THR A 313 8.45 1.09 6.96
C THR A 313 7.00 1.13 7.42
N SER A 314 6.41 2.30 7.56
CA SER A 314 5.05 2.57 7.10
C SER A 314 4.85 4.08 7.04
N ALA A 315 4.44 4.59 5.88
CA ALA A 315 4.41 6.00 5.58
C ALA A 315 3.58 6.80 6.60
N GLU A 316 4.08 8.00 6.92
CA GLU A 316 3.48 9.06 7.76
C GLU A 316 3.92 9.05 9.23
N THR A 317 5.01 9.76 9.55
CA THR A 317 5.03 10.86 10.55
C THR A 317 6.43 11.45 10.66
N LEU A 318 6.62 12.65 10.12
CA LEU A 318 7.39 13.73 10.76
C LEU A 318 6.74 15.05 10.30
N LYS A 319 6.28 15.88 11.24
CA LYS A 319 6.18 17.32 10.96
C LYS A 319 7.61 17.86 11.01
N PRO A 320 8.10 18.58 9.99
CA PRO A 320 9.28 19.39 10.18
C PRO A 320 8.94 20.48 11.20
N SER A 321 9.84 20.67 12.15
CA SER A 321 9.91 21.82 13.06
C SER A 321 9.79 23.15 12.32
#